data_AF-A0A522W4I6-F1
#
_entry.id   AF-A0A522W4I6-F1
#
_cell.length_a   1.000
_cell.length_b   1.000
_cell.length_c   1.000
_cell.angle_alpha   90.00
_cell.angle_beta   90.00
_cell.angle_gamma   90.00
#
_symmetry.space_group_name_H-M   'P 1'
#
loop_
_entity.id
_entity.type
_entity.pdbx_description
1 polymer ?
#
loop_
_entity_poly.entity_id
_entity_poly.type
_entity_poly.pdbx_seq_one_letter_code
_entity_poly.pdbx_strand_id
1 'polypeptide(L)'
;MEKSVFMQSIRYIAIDIFGSLIYYPLWWYSVGLKLAAQKFGQNLVFRSHALGLGIQISNLFRPMYADYTIAGRLISFFMRIVLLVFRILEMLVFLIWYAIALLLWVAAPIAIIVNLLHQFYIIDLRDILPFIK
;
A
#
# COMPACT_ATOMS: atom_id res chain seq x y z
N MET A 1 -39.17 -29.77 3.98
CA MET A 1 -39.94 -28.60 3.49
C MET A 1 -39.07 -27.91 2.45
N GLU A 2 -39.26 -28.24 1.16
CA GLU A 2 -38.57 -27.52 0.08
C GLU A 2 -39.04 -26.06 0.08
N LYS A 3 -38.13 -25.12 0.32
CA LYS A 3 -38.45 -23.71 0.14
C LYS A 3 -38.61 -23.48 -1.36
N SER A 4 -39.75 -22.91 -1.77
CA SER A 4 -39.99 -22.58 -3.19
C SER A 4 -38.80 -21.81 -3.75
N VAL A 5 -38.41 -22.11 -4.99
CA VAL A 5 -37.28 -21.46 -5.67
C VAL A 5 -37.40 -19.93 -5.57
N PHE A 6 -38.62 -19.42 -5.68
CA PHE A 6 -38.96 -18.01 -5.49
C PHE A 6 -38.56 -17.44 -4.11
N MET A 7 -38.87 -18.15 -3.02
CA MET A 7 -38.51 -17.70 -1.66
C MET A 7 -36.99 -17.72 -1.45
N GLN A 8 -36.27 -18.64 -2.09
CA GLN A 8 -34.80 -18.67 -2.07
C GLN A 8 -34.21 -17.50 -2.86
N SER A 9 -34.74 -17.19 -4.04
CA SER A 9 -34.30 -16.05 -4.84
C SER A 9 -34.52 -14.71 -4.12
N ILE A 10 -35.67 -14.51 -3.47
CA ILE A 10 -35.93 -13.30 -2.68
C ILE A 10 -34.96 -13.19 -1.51
N ARG A 11 -34.72 -14.29 -0.77
CA ARG A 11 -33.76 -14.28 0.34
C ARG A 11 -32.35 -13.95 -0.13
N TYR A 12 -31.92 -14.52 -1.25
CA TYR A 12 -30.60 -14.26 -1.84
C TYR A 12 -30.45 -12.79 -2.23
N ILE A 13 -31.42 -12.23 -2.96
CA ILE A 13 -31.39 -10.82 -3.38
C ILE A 13 -31.47 -9.89 -2.16
N ALA A 14 -32.39 -10.13 -1.23
CA ALA A 14 -32.62 -9.22 -0.12
C ALA A 14 -31.50 -9.25 0.93
N ILE A 15 -31.02 -10.44 1.30
CA ILE A 15 -30.07 -10.59 2.41
C ILE A 15 -28.64 -10.58 1.91
N ASP A 16 -28.32 -11.35 0.86
CA ASP A 16 -26.93 -11.46 0.44
C ASP A 16 -26.48 -10.19 -0.31
N ILE A 17 -27.32 -9.59 -1.15
CA ILE A 17 -26.91 -8.38 -1.90
C ILE A 17 -26.90 -7.15 -1.00
N PHE A 18 -28.00 -6.83 -0.29
CA PHE A 18 -27.99 -5.65 0.57
C PHE A 18 -27.13 -5.82 1.81
N GLY A 19 -27.08 -7.03 2.38
CA GLY A 19 -26.17 -7.36 3.48
C GLY A 19 -24.71 -7.22 3.07
N SER A 20 -24.33 -7.69 1.87
CA SER A 20 -22.96 -7.51 1.37
C SER A 20 -22.62 -6.04 1.08
N LEU A 21 -23.58 -5.24 0.59
CA LEU A 21 -23.37 -3.81 0.35
C LEU A 21 -23.00 -3.06 1.64
N ILE A 22 -23.66 -3.36 2.75
CA ILE A 22 -23.38 -2.74 4.07
C ILE A 22 -22.14 -3.35 4.72
N TYR A 23 -21.94 -4.66 4.56
CA TYR A 23 -20.77 -5.35 5.10
C TYR A 23 -19.47 -4.92 4.42
N TYR A 24 -19.52 -4.56 3.13
CA TYR A 24 -18.33 -4.28 2.34
C TYR A 24 -17.46 -3.13 2.89
N PRO A 25 -18.00 -1.94 3.25
CA PRO A 25 -17.22 -0.91 3.93
C PRO A 25 -16.61 -1.38 5.26
N LEU A 26 -17.36 -2.13 6.06
CA LEU A 26 -16.87 -2.65 7.34
C LEU A 26 -15.70 -3.62 7.14
N TRP A 27 -15.82 -4.53 6.17
CA TRP A 27 -14.75 -5.45 5.80
C TRP A 27 -13.51 -4.70 5.28
N TRP A 28 -13.72 -3.68 4.44
CA TRP A 28 -12.65 -2.88 3.85
C TRP A 28 -11.78 -2.24 4.94
N TYR A 29 -12.38 -1.58 5.93
CA TYR A 29 -11.64 -0.92 7.00
C TYR A 29 -11.16 -1.85 8.12
N SER A 30 -11.53 -3.14 8.09
CA SER A 30 -11.09 -4.12 9.08
C SER A 30 -10.11 -5.13 8.47
N VAL A 31 -10.64 -6.23 7.94
CA VAL A 31 -9.86 -7.36 7.39
C VAL A 31 -9.12 -6.92 6.13
N GLY A 32 -9.77 -6.17 5.24
CA GLY A 32 -9.16 -5.66 4.02
C GLY A 32 -7.94 -4.78 4.31
N LEU A 33 -8.08 -3.82 5.22
CA LEU A 33 -7.00 -2.92 5.62
C LEU A 33 -5.84 -3.69 6.25
N LYS A 34 -6.13 -4.67 7.11
CA LYS A 34 -5.10 -5.54 7.69
C LYS A 34 -4.32 -6.28 6.61
N LEU A 35 -5.01 -6.88 5.63
CA LEU A 35 -4.39 -7.59 4.52
C LEU A 35 -3.56 -6.65 3.64
N ALA A 36 -4.08 -5.45 3.34
CA ALA A 36 -3.37 -4.43 2.57
C ALA A 36 -2.09 -3.97 3.29
N ALA A 37 -2.16 -3.69 4.60
CA ALA A 37 -1.01 -3.30 5.41
C ALA A 37 0.03 -4.44 5.52
N GLN A 38 -0.42 -5.69 5.66
CA GLN A 38 0.48 -6.84 5.64
C GLN A 38 1.19 -6.98 4.29
N LYS A 39 0.46 -6.82 3.18
CA LYS A 39 1.03 -6.87 1.83
C LYS A 39 2.03 -5.74 1.59
N PHE A 40 1.72 -4.54 2.06
CA PHE A 40 2.62 -3.39 2.07
C PHE A 40 3.94 -3.72 2.79
N GLY A 41 3.87 -4.24 4.02
CA GLY A 41 5.05 -4.63 4.79
C GLY A 41 5.89 -5.70 4.09
N GLN A 42 5.25 -6.73 3.54
CA GLN A 42 5.92 -7.78 2.77
C GLN A 42 6.64 -7.22 1.54
N ASN A 43 6.02 -6.30 0.80
CA ASN A 43 6.62 -5.67 -0.36
C ASN A 43 7.84 -4.81 0.01
N LEU A 44 7.81 -4.11 1.15
CA LEU A 44 8.96 -3.35 1.63
C LEU A 44 10.14 -4.27 1.99
N VAL A 45 9.88 -5.37 2.69
CA VAL A 45 10.92 -6.36 3.03
C VAL A 45 11.52 -6.95 1.75
N PHE A 46 10.67 -7.37 0.82
CA PHE A 46 11.10 -7.88 -0.49
C PHE A 46 11.97 -6.86 -1.24
N ARG A 47 11.57 -5.58 -1.27
CA ARG A 47 12.35 -4.53 -1.93
C ARG A 47 13.69 -4.27 -1.25
N SER A 48 13.72 -4.25 0.08
CA SER A 48 14.96 -4.11 0.86
C SER A 48 15.96 -5.24 0.54
N HIS A 49 15.47 -6.47 0.41
CA HIS A 49 16.29 -7.62 -0.02
C HIS A 49 16.75 -7.50 -1.47
N ALA A 50 15.87 -7.10 -2.39
CA ALA A 50 16.23 -6.89 -3.80
C ALA A 50 17.30 -5.80 -3.97
N LEU A 51 17.21 -4.73 -3.16
CA LEU A 51 18.23 -3.67 -3.08
C LEU A 51 19.44 -4.08 -2.26
N GLY A 52 19.48 -5.28 -1.68
CA GLY A 52 20.63 -5.78 -0.92
C GLY A 52 21.07 -4.86 0.23
N LEU A 53 20.16 -4.05 0.80
CA LEU A 53 20.51 -3.03 1.80
C LEU A 53 21.22 -3.64 3.01
N GLY A 54 20.69 -4.75 3.53
CA GLY A 54 21.30 -5.47 4.65
C GLY A 54 22.68 -6.05 4.32
N ILE A 55 22.88 -6.54 3.09
CA ILE A 55 24.18 -7.05 2.64
C ILE A 55 25.18 -5.91 2.51
N GLN A 56 24.75 -4.76 1.99
CA GLN A 56 25.63 -3.62 1.78
C GLN A 56 26.08 -2.99 3.11
N ILE A 57 25.17 -2.88 4.08
CA ILE A 57 25.46 -2.39 5.42
C ILE A 57 26.42 -3.35 6.15
N SER A 58 26.17 -4.66 6.11
CA SER A 58 27.06 -5.65 6.76
C SER A 58 28.46 -5.73 6.13
N ASN A 59 28.62 -5.32 4.87
CA ASN A 59 29.88 -5.32 4.15
C ASN A 59 30.48 -3.92 3.96
N LEU A 60 30.03 -2.91 4.71
CA LEU A 60 30.44 -1.52 4.50
C LEU A 60 31.96 -1.31 4.61
N PHE A 61 32.63 -2.06 5.50
CA PHE A 61 34.07 -1.98 5.73
C PHE A 61 34.89 -3.05 4.98
N ARG A 62 34.24 -3.89 4.17
CA ARG A 62 34.96 -4.90 3.38
C ARG A 62 35.49 -4.29 2.07
N PRO A 63 36.75 -4.54 1.70
CA PRO A 63 37.32 -3.99 0.45
C PRO A 63 36.51 -4.49 -0.77
N MET A 64 36.34 -3.63 -1.79
CA MET A 64 35.58 -3.98 -3.00
C MET A 64 36.43 -4.72 -4.05
N TYR A 65 37.72 -4.41 -4.13
CA TYR A 65 38.62 -4.90 -5.18
C TYR A 65 39.69 -5.86 -4.64
N ALA A 66 39.45 -6.48 -3.48
CA ALA A 66 40.45 -7.27 -2.75
C ALA A 66 41.78 -6.52 -2.47
N ASP A 67 41.76 -5.20 -2.52
CA ASP A 67 42.87 -4.34 -2.12
C ASP A 67 42.78 -4.03 -0.62
N TYR A 68 43.74 -4.55 0.14
CA TYR A 68 43.80 -4.41 1.60
C TYR A 68 44.68 -3.23 2.07
N THR A 69 45.24 -2.45 1.13
CA THR A 69 45.94 -1.22 1.47
C THR A 69 45.00 -0.24 2.19
N ILE A 70 45.58 0.69 2.97
CA ILE A 70 44.78 1.70 3.69
C ILE A 70 44.02 2.58 2.69
N ALA A 71 44.68 2.99 1.61
CA ALA A 71 44.06 3.76 0.53
C ALA A 71 42.92 2.99 -0.15
N GLY A 72 43.13 1.72 -0.52
CA GLY A 72 42.10 0.88 -1.13
C GLY A 72 40.87 0.66 -0.24
N ARG A 73 41.09 0.50 1.08
CA ARG A 73 40.00 0.39 2.06
C ARG A 73 39.21 1.69 2.21
N LEU A 74 39.89 2.84 2.25
CA LEU A 74 39.23 4.15 2.36
C LEU A 74 38.34 4.45 1.13
N ILE A 75 38.88 4.20 -0.07
CA ILE A 75 38.14 4.36 -1.33
C ILE A 75 36.95 3.39 -1.36
N SER A 76 37.15 2.12 -0.99
CA SER A 76 36.07 1.12 -0.94
C SER A 76 34.94 1.54 0.00
N PHE A 77 35.27 2.03 1.19
CA PHE A 77 34.29 2.52 2.16
C PHE A 77 33.48 3.69 1.60
N PHE A 78 34.15 4.69 1.01
CA PHE A 78 33.48 5.85 0.42
C PHE A 78 32.54 5.44 -0.72
N MET A 79 33.00 4.60 -1.65
CA MET A 79 32.16 4.11 -2.75
C MET A 79 30.96 3.30 -2.26
N ARG A 80 31.12 2.47 -1.22
CA ARG A 80 30.00 1.74 -0.62
C ARG A 80 28.98 2.66 0.03
N ILE A 81 29.42 3.77 0.67
CA ILE A 81 28.51 4.80 1.18
C ILE A 81 27.72 5.44 0.05
N VAL A 82 28.40 5.86 -1.02
CA VAL A 82 27.74 6.47 -2.19
C VAL A 82 26.67 5.54 -2.75
N LEU A 83 27.03 4.26 -2.98
CA LEU A 83 26.08 3.25 -3.43
C LEU A 83 24.93 3.05 -2.43
N LEU A 84 25.20 3.09 -1.12
CA LEU A 84 24.19 2.89 -0.08
C LEU A 84 23.19 4.04 -0.08
N VAL A 85 23.66 5.29 -0.24
CA VAL A 85 22.80 6.48 -0.37
C VAL A 85 21.86 6.32 -1.56
N PHE A 86 22.36 5.97 -2.74
CA PHE A 86 21.50 5.76 -3.91
C PHE A 86 20.44 4.68 -3.69
N ARG A 87 20.80 3.55 -3.09
CA ARG A 87 19.82 2.48 -2.80
C ARG A 87 18.81 2.87 -1.72
N ILE A 88 19.19 3.69 -0.74
CA ILE A 88 18.25 4.23 0.25
C ILE A 88 17.28 5.21 -0.43
N LEU A 89 17.76 6.09 -1.30
CA LEU A 89 16.89 6.99 -2.08
C LEU A 89 15.89 6.22 -2.93
N GLU A 90 16.34 5.14 -3.59
CA GLU A 90 15.44 4.26 -4.34
C GLU A 90 14.39 3.63 -3.42
N MET A 91 14.80 3.10 -2.27
CA MET A 91 13.88 2.54 -1.27
C MET A 91 12.85 3.58 -0.78
N LEU A 92 13.25 4.84 -0.59
CA LEU A 92 12.35 5.94 -0.20
C LEU A 92 11.30 6.23 -1.27
N VAL A 93 11.69 6.25 -2.55
CA VAL A 93 10.72 6.42 -3.66
C VAL A 93 9.68 5.30 -3.64
N PHE A 94 10.10 4.04 -3.46
CA PHE A 94 9.18 2.91 -3.33
C PHE A 94 8.29 3.03 -2.10
N LEU A 95 8.83 3.45 -0.96
CA LEU A 95 8.07 3.66 0.26
C LEU A 95 6.95 4.69 0.05
N ILE A 96 7.29 5.83 -0.55
CA ILE A 96 6.32 6.90 -0.86
C ILE A 96 5.25 6.37 -1.83
N TRP A 97 5.65 5.68 -2.89
CA TRP A 97 4.72 5.11 -3.86
C TRP A 97 3.71 4.14 -3.23
N TYR A 98 4.20 3.20 -2.42
CA TYR A 98 3.33 2.24 -1.74
C TYR A 98 2.46 2.93 -0.66
N ALA A 99 2.97 3.97 0.00
CA ALA A 99 2.19 4.73 0.99
C ALA A 99 1.04 5.48 0.32
N ILE A 100 1.29 6.12 -0.83
CA ILE A 100 0.24 6.75 -1.64
C ILE A 100 -0.78 5.70 -2.08
N ALA A 101 -0.34 4.54 -2.56
CA ALA A 101 -1.25 3.47 -2.97
C ALA A 101 -2.15 2.98 -1.81
N LEU A 102 -1.60 2.85 -0.60
CA LEU A 102 -2.37 2.49 0.59
C LEU A 102 -3.36 3.60 0.99
N LEU A 103 -2.96 4.86 0.92
CA LEU A 103 -3.84 6.00 1.19
C LEU A 103 -5.00 6.06 0.17
N LEU A 104 -4.72 5.88 -1.11
CA LEU A 104 -5.74 5.79 -2.15
C LEU A 104 -6.70 4.62 -1.90
N TRP A 105 -6.17 3.47 -1.49
CA TRP A 105 -6.98 2.31 -1.13
C TRP A 105 -7.90 2.59 0.06
N VAL A 106 -7.42 3.29 1.10
CA VAL A 106 -8.23 3.72 2.25
C VAL A 106 -9.27 4.78 1.86
N ALA A 107 -8.92 5.70 0.95
CA ALA A 107 -9.79 6.78 0.52
C ALA A 107 -10.88 6.31 -0.45
N ALA A 108 -10.68 5.21 -1.18
CA ALA A 108 -11.60 4.76 -2.23
C ALA A 108 -13.05 4.55 -1.75
N PRO A 109 -13.35 3.85 -0.63
CA PRO A 109 -14.73 3.71 -0.17
C PRO A 109 -15.37 5.03 0.25
N ILE A 110 -14.61 5.92 0.91
CA ILE A 110 -15.09 7.27 1.26
C ILE A 110 -15.44 8.05 0.00
N ALA A 111 -14.56 8.04 -0.99
CA ALA A 111 -14.80 8.72 -2.27
C ALA A 111 -16.07 8.18 -2.96
N ILE A 112 -16.29 6.86 -2.94
CA ILE A 112 -17.51 6.25 -3.49
C ILE A 112 -18.74 6.73 -2.73
N ILE A 113 -18.73 6.71 -1.40
CA ILE A 113 -19.87 7.15 -0.57
C ILE A 113 -20.19 8.63 -0.85
N VAL A 114 -19.19 9.51 -0.86
CA VAL A 114 -19.38 10.94 -1.14
C VAL A 114 -19.97 11.17 -2.53
N ASN A 115 -19.46 10.48 -3.56
CA ASN A 115 -20.01 10.59 -4.92
C ASN A 115 -21.45 10.08 -5.01
N LEU A 116 -21.79 9.00 -4.31
CA LEU A 116 -23.16 8.50 -4.25
C LEU A 116 -24.08 9.54 -3.60
N LEU A 117 -23.71 10.10 -2.44
CA LEU A 117 -24.51 11.12 -1.75
C LEU A 117 -24.73 12.37 -2.60
N HIS A 118 -23.72 12.77 -3.37
CA HIS A 118 -23.83 13.86 -4.34
C HIS A 118 -24.79 13.57 -5.47
N GLN A 119 -24.72 12.36 -6.04
CA GLN A 119 -25.64 11.93 -7.11
C GLN A 119 -27.11 11.96 -6.64
N PHE A 120 -27.36 11.71 -5.36
CA PHE A 120 -28.69 11.80 -4.74
C PHE A 120 -29.05 13.22 -4.25
N TYR A 121 -28.26 14.23 -4.57
CA TYR A 121 -28.46 15.64 -4.17
C TYR A 121 -28.51 15.85 -2.64
N ILE A 122 -27.91 14.95 -1.86
CA ILE A 122 -27.86 15.04 -0.39
C ILE A 122 -26.74 15.98 0.06
N ILE A 123 -25.64 16.05 -0.70
CA ILE A 123 -24.43 16.82 -0.41
C ILE A 123 -23.92 17.44 -1.71
N ASP A 124 -23.56 18.73 -1.74
CA ASP A 124 -22.83 19.32 -2.88
C ASP A 124 -21.31 19.08 -2.69
N LEU A 125 -20.61 18.54 -3.70
CA LEU A 125 -19.17 18.29 -3.62
C LEU A 125 -18.39 19.58 -3.40
N ARG A 126 -18.93 20.72 -3.88
CA ARG A 126 -18.30 22.04 -3.79
C ARG A 126 -18.21 22.53 -2.34
N ASP A 127 -19.08 22.07 -1.46
CA ASP A 127 -19.05 22.42 -0.03
C ASP A 127 -17.91 21.71 0.71
N ILE A 128 -17.49 20.53 0.22
CA ILE A 128 -16.44 19.70 0.85
C ILE A 128 -15.08 19.92 0.19
N LEU A 129 -15.05 20.04 -1.14
CA LEU A 129 -13.83 20.20 -1.93
C LEU A 129 -13.96 21.44 -2.84
N PRO A 130 -13.78 22.65 -2.31
CA PRO A 130 -14.02 23.89 -3.06
C PRO A 130 -13.05 24.11 -4.24
N PHE A 131 -12.00 23.28 -4.34
CA PHE A 131 -11.00 23.34 -5.40
C PHE A 131 -11.37 22.52 -6.65
N ILE A 132 -12.40 21.67 -6.58
CA ILE A 132 -12.92 20.92 -7.72
C ILE A 132 -14.01 21.79 -8.36
N LYS A 133 -13.66 22.46 -9.46
CA LYS A 133 -14.59 23.24 -10.29
C LYS A 133 -15.43 22.34 -11.19
#